data_AF-A0A936C993-F1
#
_entry.id   AF-A0A936C993-F1
#
_cell.length_a   1.000
_cell.length_b   1.000
_cell.length_c   1.000
_cell.angle_alpha   90.00
_cell.angle_beta   90.00
_cell.angle_gamma   90.00
#
_symmetry.space_group_name_H-M   'P 1'
#
loop_
_entity.id
_entity.type
_entity.pdbx_description
1 polymer ?
#
loop_
_entity_poly.entity_id
_entity_poly.type
_entity_poly.pdbx_seq_one_letter_code
_entity_poly.pdbx_strand_id
1 'polypeptide(L)'
;MPPTGTYSRAALATRRFRFIPRAAWLGARARNVLQRPWRLLVIGTAVFVGVLLSYLFLPAGAQGVLNLLRPDRIEWRDTTLLLTRESAARARLASADSSLASLRATRAALVAAMSPPVATAEQSAAGDSIATRAAALSALLQRAESAPLPETFRALANTPVLRGDPRVRALLDSLNDVERERDDLGAGATVDPVFVALTTQANELGRRIIIVGQSRLAALTREQLALVTPVAPTAADSAAVTLPDSQATLAVRRSAWVAYEAARRTLTNARAANARADSVASRERARNQLAPIPILVAGALIIAAAVTFALAMFDEMRSPRVADAVEAERLTSLRVLGVARLRALPAERSRRAADRQVPALLDPTFDAYRVLAWHLSSQWPKDGIVTVTGDNSTVAAAVAANLAAVLANDARVTLLVDADLAEEPVRALFSLPRSPGLVAVVENRRKWSEVLVPVPVGRGRTMDVLPAGGREAPLGPAESQALVTEVQRAARRHDATIVVTTLAGAKRFRAGDDVVVCATQTRTRLATLARTVASMIDEGARVRGVVLWDGPLPAAPKAPRSASAPAAA
;
A
#
# COMPACT_ATOMS: atom_id res chain seq x y z
N MET A 1 19.77 -69.53 29.98
CA MET A 1 20.34 -68.22 30.35
C MET A 1 21.56 -67.95 29.48
N PRO A 2 21.49 -67.00 28.55
CA PRO A 2 22.63 -66.24 28.06
C PRO A 2 22.53 -64.77 28.55
N PRO A 3 23.66 -64.04 28.61
CA PRO A 3 23.76 -62.82 29.38
C PRO A 3 23.08 -61.63 28.69
N THR A 4 22.55 -60.78 29.56
CA THR A 4 22.01 -59.45 29.33
C THR A 4 22.91 -58.61 28.44
N GLY A 5 22.36 -58.16 27.30
CA GLY A 5 22.97 -57.14 26.45
C GLY A 5 23.09 -55.84 27.23
N THR A 6 24.26 -55.63 27.80
CA THR A 6 24.72 -54.35 28.31
C THR A 6 24.79 -53.39 27.14
N TYR A 7 23.88 -52.41 27.12
CA TYR A 7 24.01 -51.23 26.27
C TYR A 7 25.29 -50.52 26.70
N SER A 8 26.37 -50.78 25.98
CA SER A 8 27.65 -50.12 26.15
C SER A 8 27.45 -48.61 26.05
N ARG A 9 27.78 -47.90 27.14
CA ARG A 9 27.84 -46.44 27.23
C ARG A 9 28.68 -45.80 26.12
N ALA A 10 29.50 -46.56 25.39
CA ALA A 10 30.35 -46.08 24.31
C ALA A 10 29.61 -45.89 22.96
N ALA A 11 28.47 -46.53 22.73
CA ALA A 11 27.76 -46.44 21.43
C ALA A 11 26.89 -45.18 21.26
N LEU A 12 26.69 -44.40 22.33
CA LEU A 12 25.96 -43.13 22.30
C LEU A 12 26.87 -41.92 21.99
N ALA A 13 28.19 -42.12 21.88
CA ALA A 13 29.16 -41.03 21.81
C ALA A 13 29.49 -40.50 20.40
N THR A 14 28.87 -41.01 19.32
CA THR A 14 29.25 -40.65 17.93
C THR A 14 28.12 -40.05 17.07
N ARG A 15 27.09 -39.45 17.67
CA ARG A 15 26.16 -38.58 16.91
C ARG A 15 26.62 -37.13 17.03
N ARG A 16 27.26 -36.64 15.95
CA ARG A 16 27.72 -35.25 15.77
C ARG A 16 26.63 -34.24 16.15
N PHE A 17 26.67 -33.74 17.38
CA PHE A 17 25.83 -32.63 17.84
C PHE A 17 26.23 -31.36 17.08
N ARG A 18 25.42 -30.99 16.10
CA ARG A 18 25.84 -30.15 14.98
C ARG A 18 26.07 -28.66 15.27
N PHE A 19 26.25 -28.16 16.51
CA PHE A 19 26.11 -26.72 16.84
C PHE A 19 24.76 -26.13 16.29
N ILE A 20 24.21 -25.09 16.88
CA ILE A 20 23.11 -24.36 16.21
C ILE A 20 23.74 -23.03 15.83
N PRO A 21 23.79 -22.67 14.53
CA PRO A 21 24.21 -21.34 14.15
C PRO A 21 23.38 -20.33 14.95
N ARG A 22 24.02 -19.32 15.54
CA ARG A 22 23.31 -18.32 16.38
C ARG A 22 22.10 -17.73 15.65
N ALA A 23 22.21 -17.52 14.34
CA ALA A 23 21.10 -17.07 13.49
C ALA A 23 19.90 -18.04 13.47
N ALA A 24 20.15 -19.35 13.38
CA ALA A 24 19.08 -20.36 13.41
C ALA A 24 18.40 -20.43 14.78
N TRP A 25 19.17 -20.30 15.87
CA TRP A 25 18.63 -20.25 17.22
C TRP A 25 17.76 -18.99 17.43
N LEU A 26 18.26 -17.82 17.02
CA LEU A 26 17.50 -16.55 17.08
C LEU A 26 16.23 -16.62 16.21
N GLY A 27 16.32 -17.19 15.02
CA GLY A 27 15.17 -17.39 14.13
C GLY A 27 14.09 -18.28 14.75
N ALA A 28 14.49 -19.34 15.47
CA ALA A 28 13.56 -20.20 16.20
C ALA A 28 12.84 -19.45 17.34
N ARG A 29 13.58 -18.62 18.10
CA ARG A 29 12.98 -17.75 19.14
C ARG A 29 11.99 -16.75 18.54
N ALA A 30 12.37 -16.08 17.46
CA ALA A 30 11.50 -15.11 16.77
C ALA A 30 10.21 -15.77 16.25
N ARG A 31 10.31 -16.99 15.70
CA ARG A 31 9.13 -17.77 15.26
C ARG A 31 8.19 -18.09 16.43
N ASN A 32 8.73 -18.50 17.57
CA ASN A 32 7.93 -18.76 18.78
C ASN A 32 7.18 -17.51 19.25
N VAL A 33 7.81 -16.33 19.17
CA VAL A 33 7.17 -15.06 19.52
C VAL A 33 5.99 -14.77 18.59
N LEU A 34 6.19 -14.90 17.28
CA LEU A 34 5.16 -14.62 16.26
C LEU A 34 3.96 -15.58 16.34
N GLN A 35 4.16 -16.82 16.79
CA GLN A 35 3.08 -17.80 16.96
C GLN A 35 2.20 -17.54 18.21
N ARG A 36 2.42 -16.45 18.96
CA ARG A 36 1.59 -16.05 20.12
C ARG A 36 0.92 -14.68 19.92
N PRO A 37 -0.04 -14.58 18.97
CA PRO A 37 -0.65 -13.30 18.62
C PRO A 37 -1.36 -12.64 19.80
N TRP A 38 -2.00 -13.42 20.69
CA TRP A 38 -2.71 -12.85 21.84
C TRP A 38 -1.79 -12.09 22.81
N ARG A 39 -0.59 -12.61 23.09
CA ARG A 39 0.36 -11.92 23.98
C ARG A 39 0.87 -10.64 23.33
N LEU A 40 1.18 -10.69 22.04
CA LEU A 40 1.60 -9.51 21.28
C LEU A 40 0.50 -8.45 21.24
N LEU A 41 -0.76 -8.85 21.12
CA LEU A 41 -1.89 -7.92 21.11
C LEU A 41 -2.09 -7.26 22.47
N VAL A 42 -2.12 -8.03 23.57
CA VAL A 42 -2.32 -7.47 24.93
C VAL A 42 -1.19 -6.53 25.32
N ILE A 43 0.07 -6.95 25.16
CA ILE A 43 1.23 -6.11 25.49
C ILE A 43 1.33 -4.94 24.50
N GLY A 44 1.07 -5.19 23.22
CA GLY A 44 1.07 -4.19 22.14
C GLY A 44 0.13 -3.03 22.40
N THR A 45 -1.10 -3.31 22.77
CA THR A 45 -2.09 -2.28 23.10
C THR A 45 -1.66 -1.46 24.31
N ALA A 46 -1.15 -2.09 25.37
CA ALA A 46 -0.68 -1.39 26.56
C ALA A 46 0.52 -0.46 26.26
N VAL A 47 1.50 -0.95 25.50
CA VAL A 47 2.67 -0.15 25.08
C VAL A 47 2.24 0.97 24.15
N PHE A 48 1.36 0.70 23.18
CA PHE A 48 0.83 1.71 22.25
C PHE A 48 0.14 2.85 22.99
N VAL A 49 -0.76 2.54 23.93
CA VAL A 49 -1.42 3.55 24.77
C VAL A 49 -0.38 4.33 25.57
N GLY A 50 0.62 3.67 26.16
CA GLY A 50 1.71 4.33 26.89
C GLY A 50 2.51 5.30 26.02
N VAL A 51 2.90 4.91 24.80
CA VAL A 51 3.63 5.76 23.85
C VAL A 51 2.76 6.93 23.39
N LEU A 52 1.48 6.69 23.09
CA LEU A 52 0.54 7.73 22.68
C LEU A 52 0.33 8.77 23.80
N LEU A 53 0.14 8.31 25.04
CA LEU A 53 0.05 9.20 26.21
C LEU A 53 1.36 9.97 26.41
N SER A 54 2.53 9.34 26.19
CA SER A 54 3.81 10.05 26.28
C SER A 54 3.92 11.20 25.28
N TYR A 55 3.40 11.03 24.05
CA TYR A 55 3.35 12.11 23.06
C TYR A 55 2.36 13.22 23.45
N LEU A 56 1.27 12.88 24.14
CA LEU A 56 0.27 13.86 24.55
C LEU A 56 0.71 14.67 25.77
N PHE A 57 1.40 14.04 26.73
CA PHE A 57 1.70 14.63 28.03
C PHE A 57 3.14 15.12 28.19
N LEU A 58 4.12 14.68 27.38
CA LEU A 58 5.49 15.21 27.45
C LEU A 58 5.70 16.36 26.44
N PRO A 59 5.95 17.60 26.90
CA PRO A 59 6.12 18.75 26.01
C PRO A 59 7.30 18.59 25.05
N ALA A 60 8.36 17.87 25.46
CA ALA A 60 9.53 17.62 24.63
C ALA A 60 9.25 16.72 23.41
N GLY A 61 8.33 15.74 23.54
CA GLY A 61 8.01 14.78 22.47
C GLY A 61 7.26 15.42 21.31
N ALA A 62 6.27 16.26 21.62
CA ALA A 62 5.55 17.04 20.62
C ALA A 62 6.42 18.17 20.04
N GLN A 63 7.19 18.87 20.88
CA GLN A 63 7.99 20.02 20.44
C GLN A 63 9.14 19.64 19.50
N GLY A 64 9.78 18.48 19.67
CA GLY A 64 10.84 18.02 18.77
C GLY A 64 10.36 17.83 17.32
N VAL A 65 9.17 17.25 17.15
CA VAL A 65 8.54 17.07 15.83
C VAL A 65 8.01 18.40 15.28
N LEU A 66 7.44 19.25 16.14
CA LEU A 66 6.93 20.57 15.74
C LEU A 66 8.03 21.57 15.36
N ASN A 67 9.23 21.46 15.95
CA ASN A 67 10.36 22.34 15.64
C ASN A 67 11.00 22.05 14.28
N LEU A 68 10.94 20.81 13.78
CA LEU A 68 11.35 20.46 12.41
C LEU A 68 10.44 21.09 11.34
N LEU A 69 9.28 21.63 11.75
CA LEU A 69 8.23 22.12 10.86
C LEU A 69 8.05 23.64 10.90
N ARG A 70 8.82 24.39 11.70
CA ARG A 70 8.69 25.86 11.76
C ARG A 70 9.31 26.51 10.51
N PRO A 71 8.53 27.24 9.69
CA PRO A 71 9.06 27.95 8.53
C PRO A 71 9.71 29.30 8.92
N ASP A 72 10.57 29.79 8.03
CA ASP A 72 11.21 31.11 8.12
C ASP A 72 10.18 32.25 8.11
N ARG A 73 10.47 33.32 8.84
CA ARG A 73 9.58 34.50 8.95
C ARG A 73 9.36 35.15 7.57
N ILE A 74 8.11 35.15 7.11
CA ILE A 74 7.68 35.82 5.89
C ILE A 74 7.43 37.31 6.19
N GLU A 75 8.19 38.20 5.56
CA GLU A 75 8.04 39.66 5.71
C GLU A 75 7.05 40.22 4.67
N TRP A 76 5.94 40.80 5.15
CA TRP A 76 4.90 41.38 4.32
C TRP A 76 5.21 42.84 3.99
N ARG A 77 5.07 43.23 2.72
CA ARG A 77 5.26 44.63 2.29
C ARG A 77 3.93 45.35 2.20
N ASP A 78 3.83 46.50 2.86
CA ASP A 78 2.67 47.37 2.77
C ASP A 78 2.59 48.06 1.39
N THR A 79 1.53 47.75 0.63
CA THR A 79 1.31 48.29 -0.72
C THR A 79 0.41 49.53 -0.75
N THR A 80 -0.21 49.91 0.37
CA THR A 80 -1.16 51.04 0.42
C THR A 80 -0.50 52.35 0.01
N LEU A 81 0.69 52.62 0.56
CA LEU A 81 1.50 53.80 0.26
C LEU A 81 2.05 53.80 -1.17
N LEU A 82 2.31 52.63 -1.75
CA LEU A 82 2.76 52.51 -3.14
C LEU A 82 1.62 52.78 -4.15
N LEU A 83 0.40 52.38 -3.80
CA LEU A 83 -0.79 52.63 -4.61
C LEU A 83 -1.15 54.11 -4.68
N THR A 84 -1.04 54.84 -3.56
CA THR A 84 -1.27 56.30 -3.54
C THR A 84 -0.19 57.06 -4.32
N ARG A 85 1.06 56.58 -4.31
CA ARG A 85 2.13 57.15 -5.16
C ARG A 85 1.90 56.93 -6.65
N GLU A 86 1.43 55.74 -7.05
CA GLU A 86 1.10 55.44 -8.44
C GLU A 86 -0.07 56.30 -8.94
N SER A 87 -1.14 56.44 -8.15
CA SER A 87 -2.31 57.24 -8.52
C SER A 87 -1.96 58.72 -8.68
N ALA A 88 -1.14 59.27 -7.77
CA ALA A 88 -0.66 60.65 -7.87
C ALA A 88 0.22 60.87 -9.12
N ALA A 89 1.10 59.92 -9.46
CA ALA A 89 1.93 60.00 -10.66
C ALA A 89 1.10 59.90 -11.95
N ARG A 90 0.06 59.05 -11.97
CA ARG A 90 -0.89 58.96 -13.10
C ARG A 90 -1.65 60.26 -13.32
N ALA A 91 -2.12 60.89 -12.25
CA ALA A 91 -2.84 62.17 -12.34
C ALA A 91 -1.94 63.28 -12.93
N ARG A 92 -0.65 63.31 -12.56
CA ARG A 92 0.34 64.26 -13.12
C ARG A 92 0.64 64.00 -14.60
N LEU A 93 0.67 62.74 -15.03
CA LEU A 93 0.83 62.41 -16.45
C LEU A 93 -0.39 62.89 -17.25
N ALA A 94 -1.60 62.64 -16.74
CA ALA A 94 -2.83 63.08 -17.39
C ALA A 94 -2.92 64.61 -17.53
N SER A 95 -2.50 65.37 -16.51
CA SER A 95 -2.46 66.83 -16.62
C SER A 95 -1.42 67.33 -17.64
N ALA A 96 -0.25 66.67 -17.73
CA ALA A 96 0.77 66.97 -18.74
C ALA A 96 0.33 66.59 -20.17
N ASP A 97 -0.44 65.52 -20.33
CA ASP A 97 -1.03 65.16 -21.62
C ASP A 97 -2.08 66.20 -22.07
N SER A 98 -2.93 66.66 -21.14
CA SER A 98 -3.92 67.71 -21.42
C SER A 98 -3.27 69.04 -21.81
N SER A 99 -2.16 69.44 -21.16
CA SER A 99 -1.45 70.67 -21.52
C SER A 99 -0.71 70.57 -22.86
N LEU A 100 -0.22 69.37 -23.22
CA LEU A 100 0.34 69.13 -24.55
C LEU A 100 -0.75 69.15 -25.64
N ALA A 101 -1.92 68.58 -25.35
CA ALA A 101 -3.05 68.56 -26.26
C ALA A 101 -3.58 69.98 -26.56
N SER A 102 -3.73 70.82 -25.53
CA SER A 102 -4.13 72.21 -25.71
C SER A 102 -3.11 73.00 -26.54
N LEU A 103 -1.80 72.84 -26.27
CA LEU A 103 -0.74 73.48 -27.05
C LEU A 103 -0.76 73.07 -28.52
N ARG A 104 -1.01 71.78 -28.80
CA ARG A 104 -1.16 71.26 -30.17
C ARG A 104 -2.36 71.85 -30.88
N ALA A 105 -3.49 71.98 -30.20
CA ALA A 105 -4.70 72.60 -30.76
C ALA A 105 -4.46 74.07 -31.12
N THR A 106 -3.83 74.85 -30.23
CA THR A 106 -3.49 76.26 -30.50
C THR A 106 -2.53 76.40 -31.69
N ARG A 107 -1.51 75.52 -31.77
CA ARG A 107 -0.56 75.51 -32.87
C ARG A 107 -1.22 75.18 -34.20
N ALA A 108 -2.12 74.20 -34.23
CA ALA A 108 -2.87 73.81 -35.43
C ALA A 108 -3.77 74.94 -35.94
N ALA A 109 -4.45 75.66 -35.03
CA ALA A 109 -5.29 76.81 -35.38
C ALA A 109 -4.48 77.97 -36.01
N LEU A 110 -3.28 78.26 -35.48
CA LEU A 110 -2.38 79.28 -36.03
C LEU A 110 -1.89 78.94 -37.44
N VAL A 111 -1.56 77.66 -37.70
CA VAL A 111 -1.10 77.19 -39.01
C VAL A 111 -2.23 77.23 -40.05
N ALA A 112 -3.47 76.90 -39.66
CA ALA A 112 -4.62 76.92 -40.56
C ALA A 112 -4.96 78.33 -41.08
N ALA A 113 -4.63 79.39 -40.34
CA ALA A 113 -4.88 80.78 -40.73
C ALA A 113 -3.89 81.33 -41.80
N MET A 114 -2.79 80.62 -42.10
CA MET A 114 -1.68 81.11 -42.93
C MET A 114 -1.67 80.62 -44.39
N SER A 115 -2.75 80.05 -44.92
CA SER A 115 -2.75 79.48 -46.28
C SER A 115 -3.30 80.44 -47.37
N PRO A 116 -2.58 80.69 -48.49
CA PRO A 116 -3.08 81.44 -49.66
C PRO A 116 -4.07 80.63 -50.55
N PRO A 117 -4.77 81.26 -51.53
CA PRO A 117 -5.96 80.68 -52.15
C PRO A 117 -5.68 79.52 -53.13
N VAL A 118 -6.67 78.64 -53.12
CA VAL A 118 -6.95 77.38 -53.84
C VAL A 118 -6.34 77.25 -55.25
N ALA A 119 -5.82 76.05 -55.52
CA ALA A 119 -5.45 75.55 -56.84
C ALA A 119 -6.56 75.84 -57.88
N THR A 120 -6.18 76.22 -59.10
CA THR A 120 -7.13 76.46 -60.19
C THR A 120 -8.11 75.29 -60.36
N ALA A 121 -9.38 75.56 -60.72
CA ALA A 121 -10.43 74.53 -60.81
C ALA A 121 -10.03 73.35 -61.73
N GLU A 122 -9.20 73.59 -62.74
CA GLU A 122 -8.63 72.56 -63.62
C GLU A 122 -7.58 71.69 -62.91
N GLN A 123 -6.73 72.26 -62.06
CA GLN A 123 -5.74 71.52 -61.26
C GLN A 123 -6.40 70.71 -60.14
N SER A 124 -7.49 71.23 -59.55
CA SER A 124 -8.30 70.50 -58.56
C SER A 124 -9.04 69.34 -59.21
N ALA A 125 -9.66 69.54 -60.38
CA ALA A 125 -10.33 68.46 -61.14
C ALA A 125 -9.35 67.39 -61.63
N ALA A 126 -8.13 67.77 -62.05
CA ALA A 126 -7.07 66.83 -62.44
C ALA A 126 -6.55 66.04 -61.22
N GLY A 127 -6.37 66.69 -60.08
CA GLY A 127 -5.99 66.07 -58.81
C GLY A 127 -7.04 65.08 -58.31
N ASP A 128 -8.32 65.45 -58.35
CA ASP A 128 -9.45 64.60 -57.95
C ASP A 128 -9.61 63.37 -58.86
N SER A 129 -9.37 63.53 -60.16
CA SER A 129 -9.33 62.42 -61.13
C SER A 129 -8.19 61.42 -60.83
N ILE A 130 -7.02 61.91 -60.43
CA ILE A 130 -5.87 61.05 -60.07
C ILE A 130 -6.13 60.38 -58.71
N ALA A 131 -6.66 61.11 -57.73
CA ALA A 131 -7.01 60.60 -56.41
C ALA A 131 -8.07 59.49 -56.48
N THR A 132 -9.10 59.68 -57.31
CA THR A 132 -10.16 58.68 -57.53
C THR A 132 -9.58 57.39 -58.13
N ARG A 133 -8.67 57.51 -59.11
CA ARG A 133 -7.98 56.36 -59.71
C ARG A 133 -7.05 55.65 -58.73
N ALA A 134 -6.34 56.39 -57.88
CA ALA A 134 -5.46 55.83 -56.85
C ALA A 134 -6.26 55.10 -55.76
N ALA A 135 -7.38 55.66 -55.30
CA ALA A 135 -8.27 55.05 -54.31
C ALA A 135 -8.94 53.76 -54.83
N ALA A 136 -9.37 53.77 -56.10
CA ALA A 136 -9.91 52.56 -56.73
C ALA A 136 -8.87 51.45 -56.83
N LEU A 137 -7.62 51.79 -57.19
CA LEU A 137 -6.52 50.84 -57.28
C LEU A 137 -6.12 50.30 -55.89
N SER A 138 -6.07 51.15 -54.85
CA SER A 138 -5.70 50.72 -53.50
C SER A 138 -6.74 49.78 -52.88
N ALA A 139 -8.04 50.03 -53.11
CA ALA A 139 -9.11 49.13 -52.65
C ALA A 139 -9.02 47.74 -53.30
N LEU A 140 -8.67 47.68 -54.60
CA LEU A 140 -8.46 46.41 -55.30
C LEU A 140 -7.18 45.69 -54.86
N LEU A 141 -6.10 46.44 -54.59
CA LEU A 141 -4.87 45.87 -54.02
C LEU A 141 -5.12 45.26 -52.64
N GLN A 142 -5.82 45.97 -51.75
CA GLN A 142 -6.17 45.47 -50.43
C GLN A 142 -7.09 44.24 -50.49
N ARG A 143 -8.02 44.20 -51.45
CA ARG A 143 -8.86 43.02 -51.72
C ARG A 143 -8.04 41.83 -52.22
N ALA A 144 -7.08 42.04 -53.12
CA ALA A 144 -6.22 40.97 -53.64
C ALA A 144 -5.25 40.43 -52.57
N GLU A 145 -4.78 41.29 -51.64
CA GLU A 145 -3.93 40.88 -50.52
C GLU A 145 -4.70 40.11 -49.44
N SER A 146 -5.96 40.51 -49.17
CA SER A 146 -6.82 39.84 -48.17
C SER A 146 -7.44 38.54 -48.68
N ALA A 147 -7.74 38.45 -49.98
CA ALA A 147 -8.32 37.27 -50.61
C ALA A 147 -7.59 36.98 -51.95
N PRO A 148 -6.47 36.23 -51.92
CA PRO A 148 -5.68 35.89 -53.10
C PRO A 148 -6.38 34.81 -53.93
N LEU A 149 -7.38 35.22 -54.71
CA LEU A 149 -8.11 34.39 -55.64
C LEU A 149 -7.75 34.82 -57.07
N PRO A 150 -7.74 33.92 -58.05
CA PRO A 150 -7.45 34.31 -59.42
C PRO A 150 -8.39 35.38 -59.98
N GLU A 151 -9.66 35.36 -59.58
CA GLU A 151 -10.63 36.38 -59.96
C GLU A 151 -10.27 37.77 -59.43
N THR A 152 -9.73 37.86 -58.21
CA THR A 152 -9.29 39.15 -57.64
C THR A 152 -8.03 39.65 -58.34
N PHE A 153 -7.10 38.78 -58.75
CA PHE A 153 -5.95 39.16 -59.57
C PHE A 153 -6.37 39.61 -60.99
N ARG A 154 -7.34 38.93 -61.62
CA ARG A 154 -7.91 39.34 -62.92
C ARG A 154 -8.62 40.69 -62.82
N ALA A 155 -9.37 40.93 -61.75
CA ALA A 155 -10.02 42.22 -61.51
C ALA A 155 -8.98 43.35 -61.34
N LEU A 156 -7.90 43.10 -60.59
CA LEU A 156 -6.80 44.05 -60.40
C LEU A 156 -6.10 44.37 -61.73
N ALA A 157 -5.70 43.35 -62.49
CA ALA A 157 -5.00 43.51 -63.76
C ALA A 157 -5.85 44.22 -64.84
N ASN A 158 -7.17 44.04 -64.82
CA ASN A 158 -8.09 44.69 -65.76
C ASN A 158 -8.45 46.13 -65.40
N THR A 159 -7.88 46.71 -64.34
CA THR A 159 -8.06 48.13 -64.01
C THR A 159 -7.52 48.99 -65.16
N PRO A 160 -8.19 50.10 -65.57
CA PRO A 160 -7.73 50.95 -66.68
C PRO A 160 -6.29 51.48 -66.51
N VAL A 161 -5.80 51.55 -65.27
CA VAL A 161 -4.44 52.00 -64.93
C VAL A 161 -3.37 50.93 -65.20
N LEU A 162 -3.72 49.64 -65.13
CA LEU A 162 -2.80 48.50 -65.26
C LEU A 162 -2.95 47.75 -66.59
N ARG A 163 -4.13 47.80 -67.23
CA ARG A 163 -4.43 47.12 -68.50
C ARG A 163 -3.48 47.51 -69.64
N GLY A 164 -2.91 48.72 -69.58
CA GLY A 164 -1.96 49.23 -70.57
C GLY A 164 -0.51 48.78 -70.37
N ASP A 165 -0.16 48.15 -69.25
CA ASP A 165 1.20 47.68 -69.00
C ASP A 165 1.43 46.31 -69.67
N PRO A 166 2.38 46.19 -70.62
CA PRO A 166 2.64 44.92 -71.31
C PRO A 166 3.09 43.81 -70.36
N ARG A 167 3.70 44.16 -69.22
CA ARG A 167 4.13 43.18 -68.21
C ARG A 167 2.94 42.57 -67.48
N VAL A 168 1.93 43.38 -67.15
CA VAL A 168 0.70 42.90 -66.50
C VAL A 168 -0.08 42.01 -67.45
N ARG A 169 -0.11 42.33 -68.75
CA ARG A 169 -0.76 41.51 -69.77
C ARG A 169 -0.12 40.13 -69.90
N ALA A 170 1.21 40.06 -70.00
CA ALA A 170 1.94 38.80 -70.05
C ALA A 170 1.74 37.94 -68.78
N LEU A 171 1.67 38.57 -67.60
CA LEU A 171 1.38 37.87 -66.34
C LEU A 171 -0.06 37.36 -66.28
N LEU A 172 -1.03 38.12 -66.82
CA LEU A 172 -2.43 37.71 -66.89
C LEU A 172 -2.61 36.55 -67.88
N ASP A 173 -1.93 36.58 -69.02
CA ASP A 173 -1.95 35.48 -70.00
C ASP A 173 -1.39 34.20 -69.35
N SER A 174 -0.24 34.30 -68.66
CA SER A 174 0.35 33.20 -67.91
C SER A 174 -0.57 32.68 -66.78
N LEU A 175 -1.31 33.57 -66.12
CA LEU A 175 -2.27 33.19 -65.09
C LEU A 175 -3.46 32.42 -65.69
N ASN A 176 -3.99 32.88 -66.82
CA ASN A 176 -5.09 32.22 -67.52
C ASN A 176 -4.68 30.83 -68.03
N ASP A 177 -3.44 30.65 -68.47
CA ASP A 177 -2.93 29.35 -68.92
C ASP A 177 -2.82 28.37 -67.74
N VAL A 178 -2.27 28.81 -66.60
CA VAL A 178 -2.20 28.01 -65.36
C VAL A 178 -3.60 27.64 -64.85
N GLU A 179 -4.57 28.54 -64.97
CA GLU A 179 -5.95 28.24 -64.59
C GLU A 179 -6.65 27.28 -65.55
N ARG A 180 -6.40 27.39 -66.86
CA ARG A 180 -6.92 26.43 -67.83
C ARG A 180 -6.39 25.03 -67.54
N GLU A 181 -5.08 24.90 -67.30
CA GLU A 181 -4.43 23.64 -66.93
C GLU A 181 -4.96 23.09 -65.60
N ARG A 182 -5.28 23.97 -64.65
CA ARG A 182 -5.92 23.59 -63.38
C ARG A 182 -7.37 23.11 -63.58
N ASP A 183 -8.13 23.76 -64.44
CA ASP A 183 -9.53 23.43 -64.69
C ASP A 183 -9.66 22.12 -65.50
N ASP A 184 -8.69 21.83 -66.38
CA ASP A 184 -8.59 20.57 -67.13
C ASP A 184 -8.37 19.34 -66.22
N LEU A 185 -7.81 19.53 -65.02
CA LEU A 185 -7.64 18.45 -64.01
C LEU A 185 -8.95 18.08 -63.30
N GLY A 186 -10.01 18.89 -63.41
CA GLY A 186 -11.34 18.62 -62.88
C GLY A 186 -11.52 18.80 -61.36
N ALA A 187 -12.77 18.90 -60.92
CA ALA A 187 -13.16 19.28 -59.55
C ALA A 187 -12.72 18.29 -58.42
N GLY A 188 -12.22 17.10 -58.77
CA GLY A 188 -11.76 16.09 -57.81
C GLY A 188 -10.27 16.15 -57.45
N ALA A 189 -9.48 17.00 -58.12
CA ALA A 189 -8.02 17.01 -58.02
C ALA A 189 -7.44 17.88 -56.88
N THR A 190 -8.25 18.33 -55.92
CA THR A 190 -7.84 19.27 -54.86
C THR A 190 -6.72 18.75 -53.92
N VAL A 191 -6.43 17.44 -53.96
CA VAL A 191 -5.39 16.77 -53.16
C VAL A 191 -4.19 16.31 -54.02
N ASP A 192 -4.22 16.52 -55.34
CA ASP A 192 -3.12 16.15 -56.23
C ASP A 192 -1.93 17.13 -56.06
N PRO A 193 -0.69 16.64 -55.85
CA PRO A 193 0.52 17.47 -55.85
C PRO A 193 0.63 18.42 -57.05
N VAL A 194 0.14 18.03 -58.23
CA VAL A 194 0.12 18.87 -59.43
C VAL A 194 -0.84 20.05 -59.27
N PHE A 195 -2.04 19.81 -58.73
CA PHE A 195 -3.02 20.87 -58.46
C PHE A 195 -2.51 21.87 -57.42
N VAL A 196 -1.81 21.39 -56.37
CA VAL A 196 -1.18 22.24 -55.36
C VAL A 196 -0.04 23.07 -55.97
N ALA A 197 0.76 22.49 -56.86
CA ALA A 197 1.82 23.19 -57.58
C ALA A 197 1.25 24.31 -58.47
N LEU A 198 0.22 24.03 -59.27
CA LEU A 198 -0.46 25.01 -60.12
C LEU A 198 -1.12 26.12 -59.28
N THR A 199 -1.71 25.78 -58.12
CA THR A 199 -2.28 26.77 -57.19
C THR A 199 -1.19 27.68 -56.61
N THR A 200 -0.01 27.12 -56.30
CA THR A 200 1.15 27.89 -55.82
C THR A 200 1.67 28.82 -56.92
N GLN A 201 1.76 28.33 -58.16
CA GLN A 201 2.18 29.11 -59.33
C GLN A 201 1.20 30.25 -59.63
N ALA A 202 -0.12 30.01 -59.57
CA ALA A 202 -1.14 31.04 -59.74
C ALA A 202 -1.03 32.16 -58.69
N ASN A 203 -0.77 31.80 -57.42
CA ASN A 203 -0.56 32.78 -56.35
C ASN A 203 0.72 33.60 -56.53
N GLU A 204 1.80 32.98 -57.03
CA GLU A 204 3.04 33.68 -57.33
C GLU A 204 2.88 34.69 -58.48
N LEU A 205 2.17 34.30 -59.55
CA LEU A 205 1.80 35.22 -60.64
C LEU A 205 0.92 36.37 -60.12
N GLY A 206 -0.07 36.07 -59.26
CA GLY A 206 -0.90 37.08 -58.60
C GLY A 206 -0.10 38.08 -57.75
N ARG A 207 0.89 37.61 -56.99
CA ARG A 207 1.80 38.49 -56.23
C ARG A 207 2.62 39.41 -57.13
N ARG A 208 3.08 38.92 -58.28
CA ARG A 208 3.81 39.76 -59.25
C ARG A 208 2.91 40.86 -59.81
N ILE A 209 1.63 40.58 -60.06
CA ILE A 209 0.64 41.59 -60.47
C ILE A 209 0.44 42.63 -59.34
N ILE A 210 0.36 42.19 -58.07
CA ILE A 210 0.27 43.10 -56.91
C ILE A 210 1.47 44.04 -56.85
N ILE A 211 2.70 43.54 -57.02
CA ILE A 211 3.92 44.36 -56.98
C ILE A 211 3.89 45.45 -58.05
N VAL A 212 3.48 45.11 -59.29
CA VAL A 212 3.33 46.10 -60.35
C VAL A 212 2.24 47.12 -59.98
N GLY A 213 1.11 46.67 -59.41
CA GLY A 213 0.05 47.53 -58.91
C GLY A 213 0.51 48.52 -57.82
N GLN A 214 1.28 48.05 -56.84
CA GLN A 214 1.85 48.89 -55.78
C GLN A 214 2.82 49.93 -56.35
N SER A 215 3.65 49.55 -57.33
CA SER A 215 4.56 50.49 -58.00
C SER A 215 3.80 51.58 -58.77
N ARG A 216 2.67 51.22 -59.39
CA ARG A 216 1.82 52.17 -60.12
C ARG A 216 1.03 53.07 -59.18
N LEU A 217 0.57 52.55 -58.05
CA LEU A 217 -0.03 53.35 -56.97
C LEU A 217 0.98 54.40 -56.48
N ALA A 218 2.24 54.00 -56.24
CA ALA A 218 3.32 54.90 -55.84
C ALA A 218 3.70 55.93 -56.92
N ALA A 219 3.45 55.64 -58.20
CA ALA A 219 3.59 56.62 -59.27
C ALA A 219 2.43 57.62 -59.29
N LEU A 220 1.18 57.16 -59.16
CA LEU A 220 -0.01 58.03 -59.10
C LEU A 220 0.02 58.95 -57.89
N THR A 221 0.46 58.48 -56.72
CA THR A 221 0.61 59.34 -55.54
C THR A 221 1.71 60.38 -55.72
N ARG A 222 2.79 60.06 -56.44
CA ARG A 222 3.82 61.06 -56.80
C ARG A 222 3.30 62.08 -57.82
N GLU A 223 2.54 61.65 -58.82
CA GLU A 223 1.88 62.56 -59.78
C GLU A 223 0.87 63.48 -59.08
N GLN A 224 0.11 62.95 -58.10
CA GLN A 224 -0.80 63.73 -57.27
C GLN A 224 -0.04 64.75 -56.40
N LEU A 225 1.06 64.34 -55.75
CA LEU A 225 1.87 65.24 -54.94
C LEU A 225 2.54 66.33 -55.78
N ALA A 226 2.97 66.02 -57.02
CA ALA A 226 3.54 66.99 -57.94
C ALA A 226 2.52 68.08 -58.36
N LEU A 227 1.24 67.73 -58.46
CA LEU A 227 0.16 68.70 -58.75
C LEU A 227 -0.22 69.58 -57.55
N VAL A 228 0.04 69.09 -56.32
CA VAL A 228 -0.30 69.78 -55.06
C VAL A 228 0.87 70.59 -54.52
N THR A 229 2.08 70.47 -55.07
CA THR A 229 3.24 71.23 -54.60
C THR A 229 3.08 72.70 -55.00
N PRO A 230 2.87 73.65 -54.06
CA PRO A 230 2.90 75.06 -54.39
C PRO A 230 4.33 75.44 -54.78
N VAL A 231 4.48 76.34 -55.76
CA VAL A 231 5.75 77.04 -56.01
C VAL A 231 6.25 77.58 -54.68
N ALA A 232 7.52 77.31 -54.36
CA ALA A 232 8.13 77.71 -53.09
C ALA A 232 7.88 79.20 -52.81
N PRO A 233 7.36 79.57 -51.63
CA PRO A 233 7.21 80.98 -51.29
C PRO A 233 8.60 81.62 -51.26
N THR A 234 8.77 82.70 -52.02
CA THR A 234 9.91 83.60 -51.91
C THR A 234 10.03 84.08 -50.45
N ALA A 235 11.27 84.17 -49.96
CA ALA A 235 11.64 84.44 -48.56
C ALA A 235 11.15 85.79 -47.97
N ALA A 236 10.22 86.50 -48.63
CA ALA A 236 9.70 87.80 -48.22
C ALA A 236 8.37 87.75 -47.42
N ASP A 237 7.64 86.62 -47.41
CA ASP A 237 6.35 86.51 -46.69
C ASP A 237 6.46 85.89 -45.27
N SER A 238 7.67 85.55 -44.82
CA SER A 238 7.92 84.97 -43.48
C SER A 238 8.17 86.03 -42.39
N ALA A 239 7.46 87.15 -42.45
CA ALA A 239 7.50 88.15 -41.39
C ALA A 239 6.70 87.66 -40.14
N ALA A 240 7.44 86.97 -39.26
CA ALA A 240 7.22 86.84 -37.81
C ALA A 240 5.81 86.47 -37.30
N VAL A 241 5.47 85.17 -37.35
CA VAL A 241 4.56 84.55 -36.37
C VAL A 241 5.36 83.57 -35.51
N THR A 242 5.59 83.91 -34.25
CA THR A 242 6.23 83.02 -33.26
C THR A 242 5.26 81.92 -32.83
N LEU A 243 5.46 80.70 -33.33
CA LEU A 243 4.74 79.53 -32.84
C LEU A 243 5.13 79.25 -31.36
N PRO A 244 4.17 78.91 -30.48
CA PRO A 244 4.48 78.55 -29.09
C PRO A 244 5.50 77.41 -29.00
N ASP A 245 6.52 77.58 -28.14
CA ASP A 245 7.55 76.56 -27.92
C ASP A 245 6.97 75.31 -27.23
N SER A 246 7.07 74.16 -27.91
CA SER A 246 6.59 72.87 -27.41
C SER A 246 7.61 72.10 -26.56
N GLN A 247 8.87 72.53 -26.52
CA GLN A 247 9.94 71.76 -25.86
C GLN A 247 9.72 71.65 -24.34
N ALA A 248 9.32 72.76 -23.70
CA ALA A 248 9.06 72.76 -22.26
C ALA A 248 7.93 71.80 -21.86
N THR A 249 6.80 71.82 -22.59
CA THR A 249 5.65 70.94 -22.31
C THR A 249 5.96 69.48 -22.60
N LEU A 250 6.78 69.19 -23.62
CA LEU A 250 7.27 67.84 -23.90
C LEU A 250 8.20 67.32 -22.81
N ALA A 251 9.06 68.17 -22.25
CA ALA A 251 9.93 67.82 -21.13
C ALA A 251 9.13 67.49 -19.85
N VAL A 252 8.11 68.28 -19.53
CA VAL A 252 7.20 68.04 -18.40
C VAL A 252 6.42 66.73 -18.58
N ARG A 253 5.94 66.44 -19.78
CA ARG A 253 5.29 65.15 -20.08
C ARG A 253 6.25 63.97 -19.92
N ARG A 254 7.49 64.09 -20.42
CA ARG A 254 8.51 63.03 -20.27
C ARG A 254 8.82 62.75 -18.80
N SER A 255 9.02 63.78 -17.97
CA SER A 255 9.31 63.58 -16.55
C SER A 255 8.14 62.96 -15.79
N ALA A 256 6.90 63.37 -16.11
CA ALA A 256 5.69 62.75 -15.55
C ALA A 256 5.55 61.28 -15.95
N TRP A 257 5.90 60.93 -17.18
CA TRP A 257 5.89 59.54 -17.67
C TRP A 257 6.91 58.66 -16.94
N VAL A 258 8.16 59.13 -16.79
CA VAL A 258 9.20 58.40 -16.04
C VAL A 258 8.79 58.17 -14.59
N ALA A 259 8.21 59.18 -13.93
CA ALA A 259 7.73 59.07 -12.55
C ALA A 259 6.59 58.05 -12.42
N TYR A 260 5.65 58.03 -13.37
CA TYR A 260 4.58 57.05 -13.41
C TYR A 260 5.10 55.62 -13.60
N GLU A 261 6.03 55.41 -14.53
CA GLU A 261 6.63 54.08 -14.73
C GLU A 261 7.36 53.57 -13.50
N ALA A 262 8.13 54.42 -12.81
CA ALA A 262 8.84 54.05 -11.60
C ALA A 262 7.87 53.65 -10.47
N ALA A 263 6.81 54.43 -10.25
CA ALA A 263 5.77 54.12 -9.27
C ALA A 263 5.03 52.81 -9.61
N ARG A 264 4.74 52.56 -10.89
CA ARG A 264 4.10 51.33 -11.35
C ARG A 264 5.00 50.09 -11.17
N ARG A 265 6.29 50.20 -11.49
CA ARG A 265 7.27 49.10 -11.31
C ARG A 265 7.45 48.74 -9.84
N THR A 266 7.52 49.74 -8.95
CA THR A 266 7.65 49.49 -7.51
C THR A 266 6.42 48.80 -6.92
N LEU A 267 5.21 49.23 -7.29
CA LEU A 267 3.95 48.59 -6.87
C LEU A 267 3.83 47.15 -7.37
N THR A 268 4.15 46.90 -8.65
CA THR A 268 4.11 45.55 -9.25
C THR A 268 5.11 44.60 -8.59
N ASN A 269 6.33 45.06 -8.31
CA ASN A 269 7.33 44.27 -7.59
C ASN A 269 6.88 43.93 -6.16
N ALA A 270 6.27 44.88 -5.44
CA ALA A 270 5.75 44.63 -4.09
C ALA A 270 4.60 43.62 -4.09
N ARG A 271 3.66 43.72 -5.05
CA ARG A 271 2.58 42.75 -5.23
C ARG A 271 3.10 41.35 -5.59
N ALA A 272 4.10 41.26 -6.46
CA ALA A 272 4.71 39.99 -6.81
C ALA A 272 5.41 39.33 -5.61
N ALA A 273 6.05 40.12 -4.74
CA ALA A 273 6.62 39.62 -3.49
C ALA A 273 5.53 39.08 -2.53
N ASN A 274 4.45 39.84 -2.34
CA ASN A 274 3.33 39.39 -1.50
C ASN A 274 2.64 38.14 -2.07
N ALA A 275 2.46 38.03 -3.40
CA ALA A 275 1.89 36.84 -4.03
C ALA A 275 2.78 35.60 -3.83
N ARG A 276 4.12 35.75 -3.87
CA ARG A 276 5.05 34.67 -3.53
C ARG A 276 4.91 34.26 -2.06
N ALA A 277 4.87 35.24 -1.15
CA ALA A 277 4.61 35.00 0.27
C ALA A 277 3.30 34.23 0.51
N ASP A 278 2.21 34.62 -0.16
CA ASP A 278 0.92 33.93 -0.09
C ASP A 278 0.97 32.52 -0.66
N SER A 279 1.71 32.29 -1.76
CA SER A 279 1.89 30.96 -2.33
C SER A 279 2.66 30.02 -1.40
N VAL A 280 3.62 30.54 -0.64
CA VAL A 280 4.37 29.78 0.37
C VAL A 280 3.45 29.50 1.56
N ALA A 281 2.78 30.52 2.10
CA ALA A 281 1.87 30.36 3.24
C ALA A 281 0.68 29.43 2.94
N SER A 282 0.14 29.44 1.72
CA SER A 282 -0.95 28.53 1.31
C SER A 282 -0.48 27.08 1.18
N ARG A 283 0.71 26.84 0.62
CA ARG A 283 1.32 25.50 0.58
C ARG A 283 1.59 24.97 1.99
N GLU A 284 2.01 25.83 2.91
CA GLU A 284 2.21 25.47 4.32
C GLU A 284 0.90 25.17 5.06
N ARG A 285 -0.16 25.97 4.83
CA ARG A 285 -1.50 25.67 5.38
C ARG A 285 -2.05 24.34 4.85
N ALA A 286 -1.86 24.04 3.57
CA ALA A 286 -2.26 22.76 2.98
C ALA A 286 -1.49 21.58 3.60
N ARG A 287 -0.19 21.75 3.88
CA ARG A 287 0.62 20.72 4.55
C ARG A 287 0.24 20.53 6.02
N ASN A 288 -0.13 21.60 6.73
CA ASN A 288 -0.56 21.54 8.13
C ASN A 288 -2.02 21.02 8.31
N GLN A 289 -2.85 21.04 7.26
CA GLN A 289 -4.20 20.46 7.29
C GLN A 289 -4.20 18.92 7.26
N LEU A 290 -3.13 18.28 6.73
CA LEU A 290 -2.82 16.87 6.99
C LEU A 290 -2.22 16.76 8.40
N ALA A 291 -3.10 16.68 9.39
CA ALA A 291 -2.84 16.86 10.81
C ALA A 291 -1.58 16.14 11.39
N PRO A 292 -1.01 16.64 12.51
CA PRO A 292 0.04 15.95 13.26
C PRO A 292 -0.42 14.62 13.87
N ILE A 293 -1.72 14.45 14.11
CA ILE A 293 -2.31 13.29 14.79
C ILE A 293 -2.04 11.96 14.06
N PRO A 294 -2.33 11.78 12.75
CA PRO A 294 -2.02 10.53 12.05
C PRO A 294 -0.53 10.20 12.04
N ILE A 295 0.37 11.19 11.97
CA ILE A 295 1.82 10.98 12.03
C ILE A 295 2.23 10.49 13.42
N LEU A 296 1.70 11.12 14.48
CA LEU A 296 1.95 10.70 15.87
C LEU A 296 1.41 9.30 16.15
N VAL A 297 0.22 8.98 15.65
CA VAL A 297 -0.38 7.64 15.79
C VAL A 297 0.44 6.60 15.03
N ALA A 298 0.87 6.88 13.79
CA ALA A 298 1.72 5.99 13.02
C ALA A 298 3.08 5.77 13.71
N GLY A 299 3.71 6.83 14.20
CA GLY A 299 4.95 6.74 14.98
C GLY A 299 4.78 5.93 16.25
N ALA A 300 3.69 6.16 17.01
CA ALA A 300 3.37 5.40 18.20
C ALA A 300 3.16 3.91 17.91
N LEU A 301 2.49 3.57 16.80
CA LEU A 301 2.26 2.19 16.38
C LEU A 301 3.57 1.47 16.05
N ILE A 302 4.47 2.11 15.30
CA ILE A 302 5.78 1.54 14.94
C ILE A 302 6.63 1.28 16.19
N ILE A 303 6.71 2.28 17.08
CA ILE A 303 7.47 2.16 18.34
C ILE A 303 6.86 1.05 19.21
N ALA A 304 5.53 1.03 19.36
CA ALA A 304 4.85 0.00 20.14
C ALA A 304 5.09 -1.39 19.59
N ALA A 305 4.97 -1.60 18.27
CA ALA A 305 5.25 -2.88 17.63
C ALA A 305 6.70 -3.34 17.88
N ALA A 306 7.67 -2.45 17.72
CA ALA A 306 9.09 -2.74 17.96
C ALA A 306 9.36 -3.09 19.43
N VAL A 307 8.85 -2.31 20.37
CA VAL A 307 9.03 -2.52 21.82
C VAL A 307 8.34 -3.80 22.28
N THR A 308 7.11 -4.06 21.84
CA THR A 308 6.37 -5.27 22.19
C THR A 308 7.07 -6.52 21.65
N PHE A 309 7.54 -6.49 20.40
CA PHE A 309 8.33 -7.58 19.85
C PHE A 309 9.63 -7.78 20.64
N ALA A 310 10.35 -6.70 20.96
CA ALA A 310 11.58 -6.77 21.76
C ALA A 310 11.36 -7.36 23.15
N LEU A 311 10.30 -6.95 23.86
CA LEU A 311 9.93 -7.50 25.17
C LEU A 311 9.54 -8.97 25.09
N ALA A 312 8.75 -9.36 24.08
CA ALA A 312 8.36 -10.75 23.88
C ALA A 312 9.56 -11.63 23.49
N MET A 313 10.46 -11.11 22.66
CA MET A 313 11.72 -11.76 22.30
C MET A 313 12.63 -11.93 23.52
N PHE A 314 12.67 -10.92 24.40
CA PHE A 314 13.45 -10.99 25.64
C PHE A 314 12.91 -12.03 26.63
N ASP A 315 11.58 -12.14 26.80
CA ASP A 315 10.95 -13.22 27.59
C ASP A 315 11.29 -14.61 27.00
N GLU A 316 11.23 -14.74 25.68
CA GLU A 316 11.54 -15.98 24.97
C GLU A 316 13.05 -16.33 25.02
N MET A 317 13.94 -15.34 25.10
CA MET A 317 15.38 -15.57 25.33
C MET A 317 15.68 -15.98 26.78
N ARG A 318 14.98 -15.40 27.77
CA ARG A 318 15.14 -15.74 29.20
C ARG A 318 14.54 -17.10 29.55
N SER A 319 13.43 -17.47 28.92
CA SER A 319 12.76 -18.75 29.14
C SER A 319 12.42 -19.46 27.83
N PRO A 320 13.44 -19.98 27.10
CA PRO A 320 13.25 -20.59 25.79
C PRO A 320 12.27 -21.76 25.83
N ARG A 321 11.40 -21.82 24.82
CA ARG A 321 10.43 -22.91 24.63
C ARG A 321 10.78 -23.78 23.43
N VAL A 322 10.24 -25.00 23.39
CA VAL A 322 10.46 -25.93 22.28
C VAL A 322 9.99 -25.28 20.98
N ALA A 323 10.91 -25.04 20.05
CA ALA A 323 10.59 -24.46 18.74
C ALA A 323 10.37 -25.52 17.67
N ASP A 324 11.19 -26.57 17.64
CA ASP A 324 11.12 -27.63 16.63
C ASP A 324 11.56 -29.00 17.17
N ALA A 325 11.41 -30.02 16.31
CA ALA A 325 11.82 -31.38 16.62
C ALA A 325 13.35 -31.48 16.84
N VAL A 326 14.14 -30.79 16.02
CA VAL A 326 15.62 -30.87 16.09
C VAL A 326 16.15 -30.35 17.42
N GLU A 327 15.57 -29.27 17.94
CA GLU A 327 15.89 -28.72 19.25
C GLU A 327 15.50 -29.66 20.37
N ALA A 328 14.30 -30.26 20.31
CA ALA A 328 13.84 -31.24 21.29
C ALA A 328 14.73 -32.49 21.32
N GLU A 329 15.10 -33.03 20.16
CA GLU A 329 16.00 -34.18 20.05
C GLU A 329 17.38 -33.88 20.60
N ARG A 330 17.92 -32.70 20.26
CA ARG A 330 19.22 -32.26 20.77
C ARG A 330 19.22 -32.11 22.29
N LEU A 331 18.19 -31.48 22.83
CA LEU A 331 18.09 -31.19 24.26
C LEU A 331 17.96 -32.47 25.10
N THR A 332 17.13 -33.40 24.63
CA THR A 332 16.78 -34.62 25.39
C THR A 332 17.67 -35.80 25.06
N SER A 333 18.44 -35.73 23.96
CA SER A 333 19.15 -36.87 23.35
C SER A 333 18.24 -38.04 22.97
N LEU A 334 16.93 -37.79 22.89
CA LEU A 334 15.91 -38.76 22.48
C LEU A 334 15.40 -38.42 21.09
N ARG A 335 14.86 -39.41 20.38
CA ARG A 335 14.21 -39.18 19.10
C ARG A 335 12.84 -38.53 19.29
N VAL A 336 12.48 -37.60 18.42
CA VAL A 336 11.10 -37.14 18.29
C VAL A 336 10.35 -38.16 17.44
N LEU A 337 9.40 -38.87 18.05
CA LEU A 337 8.69 -39.97 17.42
C LEU A 337 7.69 -39.49 16.37
N GLY A 338 7.20 -38.26 16.51
CA GLY A 338 6.29 -37.59 15.58
C GLY A 338 5.92 -36.17 16.05
N VAL A 339 5.38 -35.38 15.12
CA VAL A 339 4.78 -34.07 15.39
C VAL A 339 3.27 -34.17 15.16
N ALA A 340 2.53 -34.32 16.25
CA ALA A 340 1.08 -34.37 16.28
C ALA A 340 0.48 -32.96 16.19
N ARG A 341 -0.74 -32.84 15.67
CA ARG A 341 -1.50 -31.58 15.61
C ARG A 341 -2.98 -31.88 15.39
N LEU A 342 -3.82 -30.89 15.68
CA LEU A 342 -5.20 -30.89 15.22
C LEU A 342 -5.27 -30.56 13.74
N ARG A 343 -6.15 -31.26 13.02
CA ARG A 343 -6.47 -31.01 11.62
C ARG A 343 -7.97 -30.83 11.48
N ALA A 344 -8.39 -29.99 10.54
CA ALA A 344 -9.77 -30.03 10.08
C ALA A 344 -10.07 -31.41 9.49
N LEU A 345 -11.10 -32.08 9.98
CA LEU A 345 -11.50 -33.39 9.49
C LEU A 345 -11.84 -33.29 7.99
N PRO A 346 -11.30 -34.17 7.13
CA PRO A 346 -11.68 -34.23 5.72
C PRO A 346 -13.21 -34.43 5.58
N ALA A 347 -13.84 -33.74 4.63
CA ALA A 347 -15.30 -33.80 4.42
C ALA A 347 -15.83 -35.24 4.17
N GLU A 348 -14.98 -36.12 3.66
CA GLU A 348 -15.25 -37.54 3.42
C GLU A 348 -15.40 -38.35 4.72
N ARG A 349 -14.77 -37.92 5.83
CA ARG A 349 -14.98 -38.53 7.15
C ARG A 349 -16.33 -38.17 7.74
N SER A 350 -16.77 -36.93 7.59
CA SER A 350 -18.03 -36.43 8.18
C SER A 350 -19.26 -37.23 7.74
N ARG A 351 -19.16 -37.97 6.63
CA ARG A 351 -20.23 -38.83 6.12
C ARG A 351 -20.37 -40.17 6.86
N ARG A 352 -19.35 -40.65 7.57
CA ARG A 352 -19.33 -41.98 8.21
C ARG A 352 -20.02 -41.98 9.57
N ALA A 353 -20.80 -43.02 9.87
CA ALA A 353 -21.55 -43.12 11.13
C ALA A 353 -20.65 -43.17 12.37
N ALA A 354 -19.54 -43.93 12.32
CA ALA A 354 -18.54 -43.97 13.40
C ALA A 354 -17.90 -42.60 13.64
N ASP A 355 -17.58 -41.85 12.58
CA ASP A 355 -16.99 -40.50 12.67
C ASP A 355 -18.00 -39.44 13.16
N ARG A 356 -19.32 -39.73 13.22
CA ARG A 356 -20.31 -38.86 13.89
C ARG A 356 -20.37 -39.09 15.40
N GLN A 357 -20.04 -40.29 15.86
CA GLN A 357 -20.03 -40.66 17.28
C GLN A 357 -18.68 -40.37 17.93
N VAL A 358 -17.61 -40.38 17.15
CA VAL A 358 -16.24 -40.12 17.60
C VAL A 358 -15.95 -38.62 17.63
N PRO A 359 -15.35 -38.08 18.71
CA PRO A 359 -15.01 -36.67 18.80
C PRO A 359 -14.05 -36.23 17.70
N ALA A 360 -14.14 -34.96 17.31
CA ALA A 360 -13.32 -34.41 16.22
C ALA A 360 -11.80 -34.42 16.47
N LEU A 361 -11.38 -34.66 17.71
CA LEU A 361 -9.99 -34.74 18.14
C LEU A 361 -9.33 -36.07 17.76
N LEU A 362 -10.10 -37.09 17.37
CA LEU A 362 -9.59 -38.38 16.87
C LEU A 362 -9.43 -38.39 15.35
N ASP A 363 -8.19 -38.26 14.91
CA ASP A 363 -7.76 -38.44 13.54
C ASP A 363 -6.71 -39.57 13.39
N PRO A 364 -7.11 -40.86 13.52
CA PRO A 364 -6.19 -41.98 13.28
C PRO A 364 -5.65 -42.07 11.84
N THR A 365 -6.20 -41.31 10.89
CA THR A 365 -5.69 -41.26 9.51
C THR A 365 -4.53 -40.28 9.35
N PHE A 366 -4.25 -39.46 10.35
CA PHE A 366 -3.12 -38.56 10.29
C PHE A 366 -1.80 -39.34 10.34
N ASP A 367 -0.99 -39.17 9.30
CA ASP A 367 0.29 -39.87 9.15
C ASP A 367 1.22 -39.72 10.36
N ALA A 368 1.17 -38.61 11.09
CA ALA A 368 2.01 -38.45 12.30
C ALA A 368 1.70 -39.50 13.38
N TYR A 369 0.42 -39.84 13.60
CA TYR A 369 0.04 -40.89 14.55
C TYR A 369 0.31 -42.28 14.00
N ARG A 370 0.20 -42.48 12.68
CA ARG A 370 0.57 -43.75 12.03
C ARG A 370 2.07 -44.02 12.10
N VAL A 371 2.89 -42.99 11.88
CA VAL A 371 4.35 -43.06 12.04
C VAL A 371 4.73 -43.30 13.50
N LEU A 372 4.05 -42.63 14.45
CA LEU A 372 4.22 -42.89 15.88
C LEU A 372 3.91 -44.36 16.22
N ALA A 373 2.76 -44.86 15.78
CA ALA A 373 2.35 -46.25 15.97
C ALA A 373 3.35 -47.22 15.34
N TRP A 374 3.83 -46.94 14.13
CA TRP A 374 4.81 -47.77 13.45
C TRP A 374 6.15 -47.83 14.23
N HIS A 375 6.68 -46.68 14.66
CA HIS A 375 7.89 -46.63 15.48
C HIS A 375 7.73 -47.43 16.77
N LEU A 376 6.60 -47.32 17.46
CA LEU A 376 6.33 -48.04 18.70
C LEU A 376 6.07 -49.53 18.45
N SER A 377 5.33 -49.90 17.40
CA SER A 377 4.96 -51.29 17.10
C SER A 377 6.17 -52.19 16.85
N SER A 378 7.22 -51.66 16.19
CA SER A 378 8.47 -52.37 15.94
C SER A 378 9.25 -52.69 17.23
N GLN A 379 8.98 -51.97 18.30
CA GLN A 379 9.66 -52.10 19.59
C GLN A 379 8.67 -52.19 20.75
N TRP A 380 7.47 -52.72 20.49
CA TRP A 380 6.40 -52.70 21.48
C TRP A 380 6.86 -53.44 22.74
N PRO A 381 6.64 -52.87 23.93
CA PRO A 381 7.01 -53.49 25.20
C PRO A 381 6.52 -54.94 25.30
N LYS A 382 7.31 -55.83 25.91
CA LYS A 382 6.93 -57.24 26.13
C LYS A 382 5.76 -57.39 27.09
N ASP A 383 5.65 -56.48 28.05
CA ASP A 383 4.55 -56.33 28.99
C ASP A 383 3.31 -55.68 28.34
N GLY A 384 3.42 -55.22 27.09
CA GLY A 384 2.30 -54.68 26.30
C GLY A 384 1.86 -53.27 26.70
N ILE A 385 2.53 -52.62 27.64
CA ILE A 385 2.11 -51.36 28.27
C ILE A 385 3.02 -50.20 27.84
N VAL A 386 2.43 -49.11 27.36
CA VAL A 386 3.11 -47.83 27.11
C VAL A 386 2.44 -46.73 27.92
N THR A 387 3.22 -46.00 28.72
CA THR A 387 2.71 -44.83 29.45
C THR A 387 2.94 -43.57 28.63
N VAL A 388 1.90 -42.76 28.42
CA VAL A 388 1.98 -41.46 27.75
C VAL A 388 1.76 -40.37 28.79
N THR A 389 2.75 -39.48 28.91
CA THR A 389 2.73 -38.38 29.87
C THR A 389 3.28 -37.11 29.24
N GLY A 390 3.14 -35.96 29.91
CA GLY A 390 3.62 -34.68 29.39
C GLY A 390 3.37 -33.54 30.38
N ASP A 391 3.72 -32.32 29.96
CA ASP A 391 3.42 -31.10 30.72
C ASP A 391 1.94 -30.69 30.63
N ASN A 392 1.21 -31.24 29.66
CA ASN A 392 -0.22 -31.05 29.48
C ASN A 392 -0.90 -32.42 29.31
N SER A 393 -1.75 -32.78 30.28
CA SER A 393 -2.53 -34.03 30.34
C SER A 393 -3.46 -34.21 29.13
N THR A 394 -4.06 -33.11 28.64
CA THR A 394 -4.99 -33.14 27.51
C THR A 394 -4.29 -33.44 26.19
N VAL A 395 -3.07 -32.92 26.01
CA VAL A 395 -2.21 -33.28 24.87
C VAL A 395 -1.77 -34.74 24.94
N ALA A 396 -1.34 -35.20 26.12
CA ALA A 396 -0.99 -36.60 26.34
C ALA A 396 -2.17 -37.54 26.04
N ALA A 397 -3.38 -37.19 26.51
CA ALA A 397 -4.60 -37.93 26.22
C ALA A 397 -4.95 -37.93 24.72
N ALA A 398 -4.85 -36.79 24.04
CA ALA A 398 -5.12 -36.71 22.61
C ALA A 398 -4.13 -37.57 21.79
N VAL A 399 -2.83 -37.53 22.13
CA VAL A 399 -1.81 -38.36 21.48
C VAL A 399 -2.07 -39.85 21.76
N ALA A 400 -2.32 -40.21 23.01
CA ALA A 400 -2.58 -41.59 23.43
C ALA A 400 -3.84 -42.17 22.80
N ALA A 401 -4.92 -41.40 22.76
CA ALA A 401 -6.19 -41.82 22.17
C ALA A 401 -6.09 -42.01 20.65
N ASN A 402 -5.37 -41.13 19.95
CA ASN A 402 -5.09 -41.31 18.52
C ASN A 402 -4.17 -42.50 18.25
N LEU A 403 -3.15 -42.71 19.09
CA LEU A 403 -2.29 -43.88 19.01
C LEU A 403 -3.09 -45.18 19.22
N ALA A 404 -3.95 -45.22 20.25
CA ALA A 404 -4.85 -46.34 20.51
C ALA A 404 -5.78 -46.60 19.31
N ALA A 405 -6.37 -45.54 18.74
CA ALA A 405 -7.21 -45.63 17.57
C ALA A 405 -6.49 -46.20 16.34
N VAL A 406 -5.23 -45.81 16.10
CA VAL A 406 -4.42 -46.37 15.01
C VAL A 406 -4.18 -47.86 15.23
N LEU A 407 -3.76 -48.26 16.44
CA LEU A 407 -3.50 -49.66 16.76
C LEU A 407 -4.77 -50.52 16.67
N ALA A 408 -5.92 -49.99 17.07
CA ALA A 408 -7.22 -50.66 16.94
C ALA A 408 -7.61 -50.88 15.46
N ASN A 409 -7.32 -49.89 14.60
CA ASN A 409 -7.53 -50.01 13.15
C ASN A 409 -6.60 -51.04 12.52
N ASP A 410 -5.38 -51.20 13.05
CA ASP A 410 -4.44 -52.26 12.68
C ASP A 410 -4.80 -53.63 13.29
N ALA A 411 -6.07 -53.79 13.71
CA ALA A 411 -6.67 -55.01 14.26
C ALA A 411 -6.05 -55.54 15.56
N ARG A 412 -5.43 -54.67 16.36
CA ARG A 412 -5.01 -55.01 17.73
C ARG A 412 -6.18 -54.84 18.71
N VAL A 413 -6.25 -55.73 19.70
CA VAL A 413 -7.12 -55.53 20.87
C VAL A 413 -6.48 -54.47 21.76
N THR A 414 -6.97 -53.23 21.69
CA THR A 414 -6.35 -52.06 22.34
C THR A 414 -7.12 -51.60 23.57
N LEU A 415 -6.39 -51.35 24.65
CA LEU A 415 -6.89 -50.74 25.88
C LEU A 415 -6.28 -49.36 26.09
N LEU A 416 -7.12 -48.35 26.30
CA LEU A 416 -6.72 -47.02 26.72
C LEU A 416 -7.16 -46.78 28.17
N VAL A 417 -6.22 -46.59 29.08
CA VAL A 417 -6.49 -46.34 30.50
C VAL A 417 -6.25 -44.87 30.82
N ASP A 418 -7.27 -44.21 31.37
CA ASP A 418 -7.13 -42.89 31.98
C ASP A 418 -6.73 -43.04 33.44
N ALA A 419 -5.47 -42.74 33.73
CA ALA A 419 -4.92 -42.78 35.07
C ALA A 419 -4.52 -41.37 35.57
N ASP A 420 -5.11 -40.33 34.98
CA ASP A 420 -5.16 -39.00 35.55
C ASP A 420 -6.51 -38.82 36.26
N LEU A 421 -6.50 -39.16 37.55
CA LEU A 421 -7.72 -39.20 38.37
C LEU A 421 -8.31 -37.81 38.65
N ALA A 422 -7.49 -36.76 38.55
CA ALA A 422 -7.89 -35.41 38.91
C ALA A 422 -8.54 -34.69 37.72
N GLU A 423 -7.88 -34.69 36.55
CA GLU A 423 -8.36 -33.94 35.37
C GLU A 423 -9.22 -34.80 34.42
N GLU A 424 -9.11 -36.13 34.49
CA GLU A 424 -9.82 -37.09 33.63
C GLU A 424 -9.80 -36.72 32.12
N PRO A 425 -8.61 -36.46 31.54
CA PRO A 425 -8.47 -35.89 30.21
C PRO A 425 -9.01 -36.81 29.11
N VAL A 426 -8.97 -38.14 29.29
CA VAL A 426 -9.52 -39.10 28.31
C VAL A 426 -11.04 -39.06 28.36
N ARG A 427 -11.64 -39.04 29.56
CA ARG A 427 -13.11 -38.88 29.71
C ARG A 427 -13.58 -37.61 29.01
N ALA A 428 -12.88 -36.50 29.23
CA ALA A 428 -13.20 -35.22 28.60
C ALA A 428 -13.00 -35.25 27.07
N LEU A 429 -11.92 -35.87 26.58
CA LEU A 429 -11.64 -36.02 25.16
C LEU A 429 -12.77 -36.76 24.42
N PHE A 430 -13.23 -37.87 25.00
CA PHE A 430 -14.27 -38.72 24.44
C PHE A 430 -15.70 -38.29 24.77
N SER A 431 -15.89 -37.25 25.58
CA SER A 431 -17.21 -36.83 26.08
C SER A 431 -17.97 -37.97 26.76
N LEU A 432 -17.26 -38.86 27.44
CA LEU A 432 -17.87 -40.00 28.11
C LEU A 432 -18.65 -39.54 29.35
N PRO A 433 -19.77 -40.20 29.67
CA PRO A 433 -20.49 -39.92 30.90
C PRO A 433 -19.58 -40.13 32.12
N ARG A 434 -19.89 -39.45 33.22
CA ARG A 434 -19.27 -39.75 34.51
C ARG A 434 -19.79 -41.10 35.00
N SER A 435 -19.10 -42.16 34.64
CA SER A 435 -19.32 -43.51 35.17
C SER A 435 -18.28 -43.82 36.25
N PRO A 436 -18.52 -44.82 37.12
CA PRO A 436 -17.44 -45.46 37.86
C PRO A 436 -16.29 -45.76 36.88
N GLY A 437 -15.05 -45.60 37.32
CA GLY A 437 -13.85 -45.75 36.49
C GLY A 437 -12.79 -46.60 37.20
N LEU A 438 -11.53 -46.35 36.86
CA LEU A 438 -10.35 -46.92 37.48
C LEU A 438 -10.40 -46.87 39.02
N VAL A 439 -10.85 -45.75 39.59
CA VAL A 439 -11.02 -45.58 41.05
C VAL A 439 -11.94 -46.66 41.64
N ALA A 440 -13.06 -46.95 41.00
CA ALA A 440 -14.00 -47.95 41.49
C ALA A 440 -13.46 -49.38 41.38
N VAL A 441 -12.54 -49.63 40.45
CA VAL A 441 -11.83 -50.90 40.32
C VAL A 441 -10.79 -51.07 41.43
N VAL A 442 -9.98 -50.03 41.69
CA VAL A 442 -8.97 -50.04 42.77
C VAL A 442 -9.61 -50.20 44.14
N GLU A 443 -10.78 -49.58 44.37
CA GLU A 443 -11.55 -49.70 45.60
C GLU A 443 -12.40 -50.99 45.65
N ASN A 444 -12.24 -51.89 44.68
CA ASN A 444 -12.96 -53.16 44.55
C ASN A 444 -14.50 -53.03 44.58
N ARG A 445 -15.03 -51.87 44.18
CA ARG A 445 -16.48 -51.59 44.09
C ARG A 445 -17.10 -52.05 42.78
N ARG A 446 -16.28 -52.17 41.73
CA ARG A 446 -16.67 -52.63 40.39
C ARG A 446 -15.60 -53.54 39.81
N LYS A 447 -16.03 -54.53 39.04
CA LYS A 447 -15.11 -55.39 38.27
C LYS A 447 -14.60 -54.63 37.05
N TRP A 448 -13.36 -54.92 36.65
CA TRP A 448 -12.74 -54.32 35.46
C TRP A 448 -13.64 -54.35 34.21
N SER A 449 -14.26 -55.51 33.92
CA SER A 449 -15.11 -55.70 32.74
C SER A 449 -16.41 -54.90 32.76
N GLU A 450 -16.89 -54.45 33.93
CA GLU A 450 -18.11 -53.65 34.06
C GLU A 450 -17.87 -52.17 33.75
N VAL A 451 -16.60 -51.76 33.71
CA VAL A 451 -16.19 -50.36 33.67
C VAL A 451 -15.55 -49.98 32.33
N LEU A 452 -15.25 -50.97 31.49
CA LEU A 452 -14.75 -50.74 30.14
C LEU A 452 -15.83 -50.14 29.25
N VAL A 453 -15.48 -49.06 28.56
CA VAL A 453 -16.33 -48.37 27.60
C VAL A 453 -15.78 -48.65 26.20
N PRO A 454 -16.48 -49.44 25.37
CA PRO A 454 -16.05 -49.66 23.99
C PRO A 454 -16.31 -48.39 23.18
N VAL A 455 -15.27 -47.88 22.52
CA VAL A 455 -15.36 -46.71 21.66
C VAL A 455 -15.15 -47.12 20.20
N PRO A 456 -16.08 -46.83 19.28
CA PRO A 456 -15.93 -47.18 17.88
C PRO A 456 -14.76 -46.42 17.23
N VAL A 457 -14.00 -47.11 16.39
CA VAL A 457 -12.87 -46.56 15.64
C VAL A 457 -12.94 -47.04 14.19
N GLY A 458 -12.87 -46.11 13.24
CA GLY A 458 -12.81 -46.44 11.82
C GLY A 458 -14.03 -47.21 11.31
N ARG A 459 -13.80 -48.31 10.56
CA ARG A 459 -14.86 -49.14 9.96
C ARG A 459 -15.04 -50.43 10.76
N GLY A 460 -15.95 -50.40 11.75
CA GLY A 460 -16.38 -51.61 12.47
C GLY A 460 -15.37 -52.16 13.48
N ARG A 461 -14.38 -51.36 13.90
CA ARG A 461 -13.49 -51.70 15.01
C ARG A 461 -13.86 -50.89 16.24
N THR A 462 -13.45 -51.37 17.41
CA THR A 462 -13.61 -50.68 18.69
C THR A 462 -12.28 -50.74 19.43
N MET A 463 -12.02 -49.72 20.25
CA MET A 463 -11.01 -49.78 21.29
C MET A 463 -11.70 -49.74 22.65
N ASP A 464 -11.14 -50.40 23.64
CA ASP A 464 -11.67 -50.36 25.00
C ASP A 464 -11.04 -49.20 25.76
N VAL A 465 -11.87 -48.36 26.35
CA VAL A 465 -11.45 -47.23 27.16
C VAL A 465 -11.83 -47.48 28.61
N LEU A 466 -10.87 -47.32 29.52
CA LEU A 466 -11.12 -47.32 30.96
C LEU A 466 -11.01 -45.89 31.50
N PRO A 467 -12.14 -45.21 31.78
CA PRO A 467 -12.14 -43.88 32.39
C PRO A 467 -11.55 -43.91 33.79
N ALA A 468 -11.03 -42.77 34.26
CA ALA A 468 -10.43 -42.67 35.59
C ALA A 468 -11.46 -42.81 36.72
N GLY A 469 -12.65 -42.21 36.57
CA GLY A 469 -13.73 -42.25 37.55
C GLY A 469 -13.69 -41.13 38.59
N GLY A 470 -12.77 -40.17 38.44
CA GLY A 470 -12.68 -38.93 39.21
C GLY A 470 -12.30 -39.10 40.69
N ARG A 471 -11.16 -38.54 41.09
CA ARG A 471 -10.75 -38.42 42.50
C ARG A 471 -9.81 -37.25 42.69
N GLU A 472 -10.13 -36.34 43.61
CA GLU A 472 -9.29 -35.18 43.91
C GLU A 472 -8.03 -35.55 44.72
N ALA A 473 -8.17 -36.50 45.65
CA ALA A 473 -7.05 -36.97 46.46
C ALA A 473 -6.18 -37.97 45.67
N PRO A 474 -4.85 -37.81 45.68
CA PRO A 474 -3.96 -38.78 45.03
C PRO A 474 -4.09 -40.15 45.71
N LEU A 475 -3.85 -41.21 44.94
CA LEU A 475 -3.80 -42.56 45.49
C LEU A 475 -2.64 -42.70 46.49
N GLY A 476 -2.90 -43.43 47.57
CA GLY A 476 -1.84 -43.86 48.49
C GLY A 476 -0.89 -44.86 47.84
N PRO A 477 0.26 -45.19 48.48
CA PRO A 477 1.21 -46.16 47.94
C PRO A 477 0.62 -47.55 47.70
N ALA A 478 -0.18 -48.06 48.65
CA ALA A 478 -0.83 -49.37 48.52
C ALA A 478 -1.88 -49.39 47.39
N GLU A 479 -2.72 -48.35 47.30
CA GLU A 479 -3.69 -48.19 46.21
C GLU A 479 -2.99 -48.07 44.85
N SER A 480 -1.86 -47.35 44.78
CA SER A 480 -1.05 -47.21 43.56
C SER A 480 -0.47 -48.56 43.11
N GLN A 481 0.00 -49.39 44.05
CA GLN A 481 0.51 -50.73 43.76
C GLN A 481 -0.60 -51.69 43.32
N ALA A 482 -1.77 -51.62 43.96
CA ALA A 482 -2.96 -52.36 43.54
C ALA A 482 -3.35 -51.98 42.11
N LEU A 483 -3.35 -50.68 41.80
CA LEU A 483 -3.59 -50.18 40.47
C LEU A 483 -2.59 -50.70 39.43
N VAL A 484 -1.29 -50.66 39.71
CA VAL A 484 -0.26 -51.25 38.83
C VAL A 484 -0.58 -52.71 38.53
N THR A 485 -0.94 -53.47 39.56
CA THR A 485 -1.25 -54.90 39.45
C THR A 485 -2.48 -55.15 38.58
N GLU A 486 -3.54 -54.36 38.73
CA GLU A 486 -4.75 -54.47 37.91
C GLU A 486 -4.48 -54.10 36.44
N VAL A 487 -3.73 -53.02 36.18
CA VAL A 487 -3.37 -52.62 34.80
C VAL A 487 -2.51 -53.70 34.14
N GLN A 488 -1.53 -54.26 34.84
CA GLN A 488 -0.72 -55.37 34.32
C GLN A 488 -1.55 -56.62 34.05
N ARG A 489 -2.55 -56.92 34.90
CA ARG A 489 -3.47 -58.03 34.67
C ARG A 489 -4.34 -57.79 33.43
N ALA A 490 -4.84 -56.57 33.26
CA ALA A 490 -5.63 -56.19 32.10
C ALA A 490 -4.81 -56.21 30.81
N ALA A 491 -3.54 -55.77 30.86
CA ALA A 491 -2.64 -55.77 29.72
C ALA A 491 -2.39 -57.18 29.15
N ARG A 492 -2.49 -58.23 29.97
CA ARG A 492 -2.39 -59.63 29.47
C ARG A 492 -3.53 -60.04 28.54
N ARG A 493 -4.65 -59.31 28.54
CA ARG A 493 -5.84 -59.59 27.71
C ARG A 493 -5.91 -58.72 26.46
N HIS A 494 -4.99 -57.76 26.32
CA HIS A 494 -4.98 -56.78 25.22
C HIS A 494 -3.62 -56.82 24.53
N ASP A 495 -3.59 -56.72 23.20
CA ASP A 495 -2.34 -56.71 22.44
C ASP A 495 -1.54 -55.42 22.65
N ALA A 496 -2.22 -54.34 23.04
CA ALA A 496 -1.63 -53.04 23.31
C ALA A 496 -2.41 -52.30 24.39
N THR A 497 -1.72 -51.92 25.46
CA THR A 497 -2.27 -51.11 26.56
C THR A 497 -1.56 -49.77 26.61
N ILE A 498 -2.32 -48.68 26.58
CA ILE A 498 -1.80 -47.32 26.66
C ILE A 498 -2.36 -46.67 27.93
N VAL A 499 -1.48 -46.18 28.78
CA VAL A 499 -1.84 -45.53 30.05
C VAL A 499 -1.56 -44.04 29.93
N VAL A 500 -2.57 -43.21 30.16
CA VAL A 500 -2.43 -41.74 30.19
C VAL A 500 -2.36 -41.28 31.63
N THR A 501 -1.36 -40.49 31.97
CA THR A 501 -1.28 -39.90 33.31
C THR A 501 -0.44 -38.61 33.33
N THR A 502 -0.59 -37.81 34.37
CA THR A 502 0.26 -36.64 34.60
C THR A 502 1.71 -37.05 34.86
N LEU A 503 2.65 -36.10 34.74
CA LEU A 503 4.04 -36.39 35.09
C LEU A 503 4.15 -36.95 36.51
N ALA A 504 3.52 -36.30 37.49
CA ALA A 504 3.53 -36.75 38.88
C ALA A 504 2.90 -38.14 39.07
N GLY A 505 1.86 -38.46 38.29
CA GLY A 505 1.24 -39.78 38.26
C GLY A 505 2.20 -40.85 37.75
N ALA A 506 2.88 -40.60 36.62
CA ALA A 506 3.86 -41.52 36.02
C ALA A 506 5.04 -41.84 36.95
N LYS A 507 5.37 -40.94 37.90
CA LYS A 507 6.39 -41.18 38.93
C LYS A 507 5.94 -42.13 40.02
N ARG A 508 4.67 -42.04 40.40
CA ARG A 508 4.09 -42.72 41.56
C ARG A 508 3.52 -44.08 41.20
N PHE A 509 2.90 -44.17 40.03
CA PHE A 509 2.30 -45.37 39.52
C PHE A 509 2.74 -45.50 38.05
N ARG A 510 3.53 -46.53 37.78
CA ARG A 510 4.00 -46.86 36.44
C ARG A 510 3.82 -48.36 36.22
N ALA A 511 2.84 -48.72 35.40
CA ALA A 511 2.48 -50.13 35.18
C ALA A 511 3.46 -50.87 34.25
N GLY A 512 4.20 -50.15 33.41
CA GLY A 512 5.23 -50.70 32.52
C GLY A 512 6.38 -49.70 32.34
N ASP A 513 7.57 -50.18 31.97
CA ASP A 513 8.77 -49.34 31.97
C ASP A 513 8.84 -48.32 30.83
N ASP A 514 8.09 -48.54 29.76
CA ASP A 514 8.15 -47.71 28.55
C ASP A 514 7.29 -46.45 28.65
N VAL A 515 7.93 -45.31 28.44
CA VAL A 515 7.29 -43.98 28.54
C VAL A 515 7.47 -43.17 27.26
N VAL A 516 6.40 -42.53 26.82
CA VAL A 516 6.40 -41.51 25.77
C VAL A 516 6.09 -40.16 26.40
N VAL A 517 6.96 -39.18 26.17
CA VAL A 517 6.82 -37.83 26.73
C VAL A 517 6.27 -36.88 25.67
N CYS A 518 5.17 -36.20 25.97
CA CYS A 518 4.55 -35.20 25.13
C CYS A 518 5.00 -33.79 25.53
N ALA A 519 5.27 -32.95 24.54
CA ALA A 519 5.55 -31.53 24.74
C ALA A 519 4.86 -30.70 23.65
N THR A 520 4.44 -29.49 24.00
CA THR A 520 3.75 -28.57 23.10
C THR A 520 4.72 -27.53 22.53
N GLN A 521 4.83 -27.47 21.20
CA GLN A 521 5.61 -26.46 20.51
C GLN A 521 5.12 -25.06 20.90
N THR A 522 6.07 -24.14 21.09
CA THR A 522 5.84 -22.78 21.57
C THR A 522 5.20 -22.63 22.94
N ARG A 523 4.87 -23.71 23.67
CA ARG A 523 4.30 -23.61 25.02
C ARG A 523 5.24 -24.20 26.07
N THR A 524 5.70 -25.42 25.85
CA THR A 524 6.58 -26.13 26.78
C THR A 524 7.95 -25.48 26.79
N ARG A 525 8.44 -25.10 27.98
CA ARG A 525 9.80 -24.58 28.16
C ARG A 525 10.83 -25.68 27.94
N LEU A 526 11.96 -25.37 27.32
CA LEU A 526 13.07 -26.32 27.14
C LEU A 526 13.51 -26.90 28.49
N ALA A 527 13.71 -26.05 29.49
CA ALA A 527 14.07 -26.50 30.84
C ALA A 527 13.01 -27.40 31.50
N THR A 528 11.73 -27.27 31.14
CA THR A 528 10.68 -28.18 31.63
C THR A 528 10.80 -29.53 30.93
N LEU A 529 10.89 -29.56 29.60
CA LEU A 529 11.06 -30.81 28.85
C LEU A 529 12.30 -31.60 29.30
N ALA A 530 13.45 -30.92 29.43
CA ALA A 530 14.69 -31.55 29.88
C ALA A 530 14.54 -32.16 31.29
N ARG A 531 13.96 -31.42 32.24
CA ARG A 531 13.72 -31.93 33.60
C ARG A 531 12.71 -33.08 33.62
N THR A 532 11.66 -33.01 32.82
CA THR A 532 10.67 -34.08 32.70
C THR A 532 11.31 -35.37 32.21
N VAL A 533 12.10 -35.30 31.13
CA VAL A 533 12.80 -36.48 30.59
C VAL A 533 13.84 -37.01 31.57
N ALA A 534 14.71 -36.15 32.10
CA ALA A 534 15.74 -36.55 33.05
C ALA A 534 15.12 -37.25 34.26
N SER A 535 14.08 -36.64 34.83
CA SER A 535 13.40 -37.20 35.99
C SER A 535 12.72 -38.55 35.73
N MET A 536 12.22 -38.81 34.52
CA MET A 536 11.66 -40.12 34.18
C MET A 536 12.77 -41.17 34.08
N ILE A 537 13.91 -40.81 33.48
CA ILE A 537 15.08 -41.68 33.37
C ILE A 537 15.65 -41.99 34.77
N ASP A 538 15.75 -40.99 35.65
CA ASP A 538 16.23 -41.14 37.03
C ASP A 538 15.34 -42.09 37.85
N GLU A 539 14.04 -42.12 37.56
CA GLU A 539 13.07 -43.06 38.13
C GLU A 539 13.03 -44.42 37.39
N GLY A 540 14.04 -44.69 36.56
CA GLY A 540 14.22 -45.97 35.86
C GLY A 540 13.27 -46.19 34.68
N ALA A 541 12.57 -45.15 34.20
CA ALA A 541 11.72 -45.29 33.02
C ALA A 541 12.56 -45.43 31.75
N ARG A 542 12.12 -46.29 30.84
CA ARG A 542 12.64 -46.36 29.48
C ARG A 542 11.90 -45.37 28.60
N VAL A 543 12.38 -44.13 28.55
CA VAL A 543 11.78 -43.10 27.69
C VAL A 543 12.06 -43.42 26.22
N ARG A 544 11.02 -43.81 25.48
CA ARG A 544 11.12 -44.23 24.06
C ARG A 544 11.36 -43.06 23.12
N GLY A 545 10.85 -41.88 23.48
CA GLY A 545 11.04 -40.67 22.71
C GLY A 545 10.06 -39.57 23.12
N VAL A 546 10.14 -38.47 22.37
CA VAL A 546 9.30 -37.29 22.58
C VAL A 546 8.26 -37.18 21.45
N VAL A 547 7.02 -36.86 21.78
CA VAL A 547 6.00 -36.46 20.80
C VAL A 547 5.77 -34.97 20.93
N LEU A 548 5.92 -34.24 19.83
CA LEU A 548 5.64 -32.80 19.81
C LEU A 548 4.21 -32.54 19.38
N TRP A 549 3.53 -31.62 20.06
CA TRP A 549 2.24 -31.12 19.66
C TRP A 549 2.38 -29.73 19.05
N ASP A 550 1.90 -29.58 17.81
CA ASP A 550 1.84 -28.32 17.08
C ASP A 550 0.40 -27.80 17.01
N GLY A 551 0.25 -26.49 17.21
CA GLY A 551 -1.04 -25.79 17.15
C GLY A 551 -1.76 -25.60 18.49
N PRO A 552 -3.07 -25.28 18.44
CA PRO A 552 -3.86 -25.02 19.64
C PRO A 552 -3.97 -26.27 20.51
N LEU A 553 -4.11 -26.06 21.83
CA LEU A 553 -4.38 -27.18 22.74
C LEU A 553 -5.72 -27.83 22.37
N PRO A 554 -5.82 -29.16 22.49
CA PRO A 554 -7.08 -29.85 22.33
C PRO A 554 -8.04 -29.34 23.41
N ALA A 555 -9.11 -28.65 22.99
CA ALA A 555 -10.18 -28.26 23.88
C ALA A 555 -11.19 -29.39 23.93
N ALA A 556 -11.62 -29.78 25.13
CA ALA A 556 -12.76 -30.67 25.28
C ALA A 556 -13.98 -30.03 24.56
N PRO A 557 -14.77 -30.80 23.80
CA PRO A 557 -15.98 -30.28 23.19
C PRO A 557 -16.86 -29.68 24.30
N LYS A 558 -17.32 -28.44 24.10
CA LYS A 558 -18.34 -27.86 24.97
C LYS A 558 -19.55 -28.78 24.88
N ALA A 559 -20.01 -29.30 26.03
CA ALA A 559 -21.25 -30.06 26.09
C ALA A 559 -22.33 -29.27 25.33
N PRO A 560 -23.14 -29.93 24.47
CA PRO A 560 -24.27 -29.26 23.87
C PRO A 560 -25.09 -28.66 25.01
N ARG A 561 -25.35 -27.34 24.96
CA ARG A 561 -26.34 -26.70 25.84
C ARG A 561 -27.58 -27.59 25.74
N SER A 562 -27.94 -28.24 26.84
CA SER A 562 -29.15 -29.05 26.92
C SER A 562 -30.28 -28.20 26.37
N ALA A 563 -30.88 -28.64 25.26
CA ALA A 563 -32.17 -28.13 24.85
C ALA A 563 -33.06 -28.28 26.08
N SER A 564 -33.51 -27.16 26.63
CA SER A 564 -34.53 -27.13 27.66
C SER A 564 -35.65 -28.04 27.20
N ALA A 565 -35.94 -29.07 28.00
CA ALA A 565 -37.12 -29.89 27.81
C ALA A 565 -38.33 -28.95 27.65
N PRO A 566 -39.23 -29.17 26.68
CA PRO A 566 -40.47 -28.43 26.65
C PRO A 566 -41.21 -28.71 27.96
N ALA A 567 -41.51 -27.64 28.70
CA ALA A 567 -42.40 -27.73 29.84
C ALA A 567 -43.72 -28.34 29.34
N ALA A 568 -44.09 -29.47 29.92
CA ALA A 568 -45.42 -30.03 29.76
C ALA A 568 -46.43 -28.99 30.27
N ALA A 569 -47.37 -28.62 29.40
CA ALA A 569 -48.61 -27.94 29.74
C ALA A 569 -49.75 -28.96 29.66
#